data_AF-A0A3D3B0D0-F1
#
_entry.id   AF-A0A3D3B0D0-F1
#
_cell.length_a   1.000
_cell.length_b   1.000
_cell.length_c   1.000
_cell.angle_alpha   90.00
_cell.angle_beta   90.00
_cell.angle_gamma   90.00
#
_symmetry.space_group_name_H-M   'P 1'
#
loop_
_entity.id
_entity.type
_entity.pdbx_description
1 polymer ?
#
loop_
_entity_poly.entity_id
_entity_poly.type
_entity_poly.pdbx_seq_one_letter_code
_entity_poly.pdbx_strand_id
1 'polypeptide(L)' 'ALLQPGQTVVAEGVGFANAIGKVLEVWQFGASRDQLSQVQVPPGPGPGGKKGRRGPPPALAGLAPPPPTPTPGFAPPAPP' A
#
# COMPACT_ATOMS: atom_id res chain seq x y z
N ALA A 1 11.70 -4.37 -18.17
CA ALA A 1 12.42 -3.13 -17.81
C ALA A 1 11.97 -2.68 -16.42
N LEU A 2 12.84 -2.01 -15.64
CA LEU A 2 12.45 -1.46 -14.34
C LEU A 2 11.70 -0.13 -14.56
N LEU A 3 10.53 0.02 -13.95
CA LEU A 3 9.73 1.25 -14.02
C LEU A 3 10.39 2.35 -13.19
N GLN A 4 10.40 3.58 -13.71
CA GLN A 4 11.02 4.73 -13.07
C GLN A 4 9.99 5.67 -12.44
N PRO A 5 10.32 6.39 -11.35
CA PRO A 5 9.46 7.44 -10.81
C PRO A 5 9.16 8.53 -11.85
N GLY A 6 7.92 9.03 -11.86
CA GLY A 6 7.47 10.04 -12.83
C GLY A 6 7.19 9.49 -14.24
N GLN A 7 7.44 8.20 -14.48
CA GLN A 7 7.13 7.55 -15.74
C GLN A 7 5.62 7.28 -15.85
N THR A 8 5.02 7.60 -17.00
CA THR A 8 3.67 7.15 -17.34
C THR A 8 3.69 5.65 -17.62
N VAL A 9 2.76 4.92 -17.02
CA VAL A 9 2.63 3.47 -17.17
C VAL A 9 1.29 3.11 -17.80
N VAL A 10 1.25 1.94 -18.44
CA VAL A 10 0.03 1.29 -18.90
C VAL A 10 -0.42 0.33 -17.82
N ALA A 11 -1.70 0.40 -17.44
CA ALA A 11 -2.33 -0.51 -16.49
C ALA A 11 -3.54 -1.18 -17.15
N GLU A 12 -3.71 -2.47 -16.90
CA GLU A 12 -4.82 -3.29 -17.38
C GLU A 12 -5.53 -3.95 -16.20
N GLY A 13 -6.86 -3.97 -16.26
CA GLY A 13 -7.68 -4.38 -15.14
C GLY A 13 -9.18 -4.22 -15.39
N VAL A 14 -9.99 -4.50 -14.37
CA VAL A 14 -11.45 -4.39 -14.42
C VAL A 14 -11.90 -3.09 -13.79
N GLY A 15 -12.72 -2.33 -14.53
CA GLY A 15 -13.27 -1.06 -14.06
C GLY A 15 -14.71 -1.21 -13.57
N PHE A 16 -15.02 -0.54 -12.46
CA PHE A 16 -16.38 -0.30 -12.00
C PHE A 16 -16.65 1.20 -11.93
N ALA A 17 -17.79 1.64 -12.47
CA ALA A 17 -18.19 3.04 -12.47
C ALA A 17 -19.60 3.17 -11.88
N ASN A 18 -19.78 4.08 -10.93
CA ASN A 18 -21.06 4.42 -10.35
C ASN A 18 -21.19 5.95 -10.15
N ALA A 19 -22.29 6.39 -9.53
CA ALA A 19 -22.55 7.80 -9.26
C ALA A 19 -21.54 8.45 -8.29
N ILE A 20 -20.79 7.66 -7.51
CA ILE A 20 -19.77 8.13 -6.58
C ILE A 20 -18.43 8.31 -7.31
N GLY A 21 -18.14 7.49 -8.32
CA GLY A 21 -16.93 7.63 -9.13
C GLY A 21 -16.57 6.37 -9.91
N LYS A 22 -15.30 6.30 -10.33
CA LYS A 22 -14.73 5.16 -11.07
C LYS A 22 -13.62 4.52 -10.25
N VAL A 23 -13.66 3.21 -10.13
CA VAL A 23 -12.61 2.40 -9.50
C VAL A 23 -12.09 1.43 -10.55
N LEU A 24 -10.77 1.28 -10.62
CA LEU A 24 -10.10 0.31 -11.49
C LEU A 24 -9.34 -0.67 -10.60
N GLU A 25 -9.69 -1.95 -10.69
CA GLU A 25 -8.92 -3.03 -10.10
C GLU A 25 -7.83 -3.43 -11.10
N VAL A 26 -6.58 -3.06 -10.81
CA VAL A 26 -5.44 -3.30 -11.70
C VAL A 26 -4.86 -4.68 -11.46
N TRP A 27 -4.75 -5.47 -12.52
CA TRP A 27 -4.16 -6.81 -12.48
C TRP A 27 -2.81 -6.87 -13.17
N GLN A 28 -2.54 -5.96 -14.11
CA GLN A 28 -1.27 -5.90 -14.82
C GLN A 28 -0.85 -4.45 -15.06
N PHE A 29 0.45 -4.19 -15.04
CA PHE A 29 0.99 -2.88 -15.39
C PHE A 29 2.39 -2.96 -16.00
N GLY A 30 2.77 -1.95 -16.75
CA GLY A 30 4.00 -1.95 -17.54
C GLY A 30 4.35 -0.60 -18.16
N ALA A 31 5.55 -0.52 -18.76
CA ALA A 31 6.01 0.68 -19.47
C ALA A 31 5.28 0.87 -20.81
N SER A 32 4.77 -0.21 -21.40
CA SER A 32 4.00 -0.24 -22.63
C SER A 32 3.04 -1.42 -22.61
N ARG A 33 2.09 -1.46 -23.55
CA ARG A 33 1.09 -2.53 -23.65
C ARG A 33 1.71 -3.90 -23.93
N ASP A 34 2.84 -3.95 -24.62
CA ASP A 34 3.58 -5.19 -24.90
C ASP A 34 4.46 -5.64 -23.71
N GLN A 35 4.59 -4.82 -22.66
CA GLN A 35 5.45 -5.06 -21.50
C GLN A 35 4.67 -5.06 -20.18
N LEU A 36 3.50 -5.68 -20.17
CA LEU A 36 2.69 -5.83 -18.97
C LEU A 36 3.21 -6.95 -18.05
N SER A 37 3.15 -6.71 -16.75
CA SER A 37 3.51 -7.67 -15.70
C SER A 37 2.37 -7.79 -14.70
N GLN A 38 2.09 -9.01 -14.22
CA GLN A 38 1.04 -9.26 -13.23
C GLN A 38 1.35 -8.58 -11.89
N VAL A 39 0.34 -7.90 -11.35
CA VAL A 39 0.33 -7.44 -9.97
C VAL A 39 0.08 -8.66 -9.09
N GLN A 40 1.04 -8.99 -8.24
CA GLN A 40 0.87 -10.07 -7.28
C GLN A 40 -0.01 -9.56 -6.14
N VAL A 41 -1.29 -9.91 -6.17
CA VAL A 41 -2.24 -9.53 -5.11
C VAL A 41 -1.94 -10.41 -3.88
N PRO A 42 -1.75 -9.82 -2.69
CA PRO A 42 -1.66 -10.60 -1.46
C PRO A 42 -2.88 -11.53 -1.35
N PRO A 43 -2.73 -12.75 -0.80
CA PRO A 43 -3.87 -13.65 -0.63
C PRO A 43 -4.94 -12.92 0.20
N GLY A 44 -6.07 -12.59 -0.44
CA GLY A 44 -7.20 -12.00 0.26
C GLY A 44 -7.78 -12.98 1.29
N PRO A 45 -8.45 -12.50 2.35
CA PRO A 45 -9.20 -13.37 3.24
C PRO A 45 -10.34 -14.02 2.46
N GLY A 46 -10.13 -15.23 1.95
CA GLY A 46 -11.14 -15.96 1.20
C GLY A 46 -12.34 -16.33 2.09
N PRO A 47 -13.58 -16.35 1.55
CA PRO A 47 -14.77 -16.80 2.25
C PRO A 47 -14.74 -18.33 2.39
N GLY A 48 -13.88 -18.82 3.27
CA GLY A 48 -13.63 -20.25 3.44
C GLY A 48 -12.54 -20.63 4.44
N GLY A 49 -11.87 -19.64 5.07
CA GLY A 49 -10.82 -19.86 6.08
C GLY A 49 -11.32 -20.40 7.42
N LYS A 50 -12.00 -21.55 7.44
CA LYS A 50 -12.31 -22.30 8.66
C LYS A 50 -11.57 -23.64 8.64
N LYS A 51 -10.29 -23.63 9.01
CA LYS A 51 -9.69 -24.77 9.73
C LYS A 51 -8.41 -24.36 10.42
N GLY A 52 -8.50 -24.27 11.76
CA GLY A 52 -7.36 -24.51 12.64
C GLY A 52 -6.60 -23.29 13.13
N ARG A 53 -7.14 -22.61 14.14
CA ARG A 53 -6.53 -22.37 15.47
C ARG A 53 -7.19 -21.13 16.08
N ARG A 54 -8.10 -21.36 17.02
CA ARG A 54 -8.46 -20.35 18.03
C ARG A 54 -7.24 -20.15 18.92
N GLY A 55 -6.34 -19.26 18.52
CA GLY A 55 -5.44 -18.59 19.44
C GLY A 55 -6.08 -17.26 19.86
N PRO A 56 -5.92 -16.80 21.10
CA PRO A 56 -6.32 -15.44 21.45
C PRO A 56 -5.59 -14.45 20.51
N PRO A 57 -6.23 -13.34 20.11
CA PRO A 57 -5.55 -12.34 19.29
C PRO A 57 -4.30 -11.86 20.03
N PRO A 58 -3.14 -11.74 19.35
CA PRO A 58 -1.99 -11.08 19.94
C PRO A 58 -2.42 -9.67 20.33
N ALA A 59 -2.19 -9.30 21.59
CA ALA A 59 -2.36 -7.93 22.04
C ALA A 59 -1.57 -7.02 21.08
N LEU A 60 -2.22 -5.93 20.66
CA LEU A 60 -1.69 -4.94 19.73
C LEU A 60 -0.56 -4.14 20.39
N ALA A 61 0.56 -4.79 20.70
CA ALA A 61 1.81 -4.15 21.09
C ALA A 61 2.50 -3.64 19.82
N GLY A 62 2.03 -2.51 19.29
CA GLY A 62 2.60 -1.95 18.07
C GLY A 62 1.99 -0.66 17.54
N LEU A 63 0.90 -0.14 18.13
CA LEU A 63 0.35 1.17 17.77
C LEU A 63 0.87 2.32 18.62
N ALA A 64 1.95 2.14 19.38
CA ALA A 64 2.67 3.30 19.86
C ALA A 64 3.31 3.98 18.64
N PRO A 65 2.99 5.24 18.34
CA PRO A 65 3.69 5.96 17.28
C PRO A 65 5.20 5.90 17.58
N PRO A 66 6.07 5.81 16.55
CA PRO A 66 7.50 5.91 16.79
C PRO A 66 7.79 7.18 17.60
N PRO A 67 8.72 7.15 18.56
CA PRO A 67 9.09 8.36 19.27
C PRO A 67 9.54 9.42 18.26
N PRO A 68 9.21 10.71 18.47
CA PRO A 68 9.67 11.76 17.58
C PRO A 68 11.20 11.68 17.47
N THR A 69 11.70 11.57 16.25
CA THR A 69 13.14 11.71 15.99
C THR A 69 13.57 13.10 16.46
N PRO A 70 14.65 13.24 17.26
CA PRO A 70 15.16 14.56 17.59
C PRO A 70 15.56 15.27 16.30
N THR A 71 14.87 16.35 15.96
CA THR A 71 15.24 17.26 14.88
C THR A 71 16.61 17.85 15.20
N PRO A 72 17.66 17.62 14.39
CA PRO A 72 18.91 18.33 14.57
C PRO A 72 18.68 19.78 14.13
N GLY A 73 18.65 20.72 15.07
CA GLY A 73 18.79 22.14 14.73
C GLY A 73 17.69 23.11 15.17
N PHE A 74 17.13 22.94 16.38
CA PHE A 74 16.46 24.07 17.04
C PHE A 74 17.13 24.36 18.38
N ALA A 75 18.22 25.11 18.34
CA ALA A 75 18.72 25.79 19.54
C ALA A 75 17.78 26.96 19.84
N PRO A 76 17.16 27.06 21.01
CA PRO A 76 16.47 28.28 21.40
C PRO A 76 17.50 29.42 21.54
N PRO A 77 17.17 30.66 21.16
CA PRO A 77 18.03 31.80 21.49
C PRO A 77 18.14 31.93 23.02
N ALA A 78 19.34 32.24 23.51
CA ALA A 78 19.59 32.47 24.92
C ALA A 78 18.76 33.66 25.43
N PRO A 79 18.21 33.60 26.67
CA PRO A 79 17.54 34.73 27.28
C PRO A 79 18.53 35.89 27.55
N PRO A 80 18.04 37.14 27.65
CA PRO A 80 18.87 38.34 27.84
C PRO A 80 19.63 38.36 29.17
#